data_AF-A0A8K0VE57-F1
#
_entry.id   AF-A0A8K0VE57-F1
#
_cell.length_a   1.000
_cell.length_b   1.000
_cell.length_c   1.000
_cell.angle_alpha   90.00
_cell.angle_beta   90.00
_cell.angle_gamma   90.00
#
_symmetry.space_group_name_H-M   'P 1'
#
loop_
_entity.id
_entity.type
_entity.pdbx_description
1 polymer ?
#
loop_
_entity_poly.entity_id
_entity_poly.type
_entity_poly.pdbx_seq_one_letter_code
_entity_poly.pdbx_strand_id
1 'polypeptide(L)'
;MFDDPGRSSPERALWQEVLYRVISDARLDSDGGKIPRRRQEEYTEARAYLTEPSEDLALVCEMAGVDMGALVERIAEKIFLPDVKQ
;
A
#
# COMPACT_ATOMS: atom_id res chain seq x y z
N MET A 1 -6.64 -17.76 28.82
CA MET A 1 -5.81 -17.70 27.61
C MET A 1 -5.77 -16.24 27.24
N PHE A 2 -4.71 -15.53 27.63
CA PHE A 2 -4.66 -14.08 27.52
C PHE A 2 -4.24 -13.72 26.11
N ASP A 3 -5.11 -13.02 25.41
CA ASP A 3 -4.77 -12.27 24.21
C ASP A 3 -3.78 -11.18 24.66
N ASP A 4 -2.52 -11.32 24.25
CA ASP A 4 -1.46 -10.37 24.52
C ASP A 4 -1.61 -9.20 23.52
N PRO A 5 -1.90 -7.97 23.98
CA PRO A 5 -2.18 -6.84 23.10
C PRO A 5 -0.95 -6.37 22.29
N GLY A 6 0.24 -6.94 22.56
CA GLY A 6 1.48 -6.68 21.82
C GLY A 6 1.80 -7.73 20.76
N ARG A 7 1.09 -8.87 20.73
CA ARG A 7 1.30 -9.90 19.72
C ARG A 7 0.43 -9.58 18.51
N SER A 8 1.03 -8.94 17.50
CA SER A 8 0.43 -8.83 16.17
C SER A 8 -0.07 -10.23 15.79
N SER A 9 -1.38 -10.39 15.57
CA SER A 9 -1.93 -11.69 15.19
C SER A 9 -1.25 -12.14 13.89
N PRO A 10 -0.99 -13.44 13.70
CA PRO A 10 -0.35 -13.93 12.47
C PRO A 10 -1.14 -13.50 11.21
N GLU A 11 -2.45 -13.34 11.35
CA GLU A 11 -3.33 -12.79 10.34
C GLU A 11 -3.07 -11.29 10.08
N ARG A 12 -2.97 -10.45 11.11
CA ARG A 12 -2.62 -9.02 10.94
C ARG A 12 -1.26 -8.86 10.25
N ALA A 13 -0.27 -9.66 10.63
CA ALA A 13 1.05 -9.64 9.98
C ALA A 13 0.94 -9.99 8.48
N LEU A 14 0.11 -10.97 8.12
CA LEU A 14 -0.15 -11.32 6.73
C LEU A 14 -0.78 -10.16 5.95
N TRP A 15 -1.78 -9.49 6.52
CA TRP A 15 -2.41 -8.33 5.86
C TRP A 15 -1.48 -7.13 5.74
N GLN A 16 -0.56 -6.93 6.70
CA GLN A 16 0.51 -5.93 6.59
C GLN A 16 1.47 -6.25 5.44
N GLU A 17 1.85 -7.51 5.26
CA GLU A 17 2.70 -7.94 4.12
C GLU A 17 1.98 -7.74 2.78
N VAL A 18 0.67 -8.01 2.72
CA VAL A 18 -0.16 -7.73 1.54
C VAL A 18 -0.12 -6.23 1.21
N LEU A 19 -0.37 -5.35 2.18
CA LEU A 19 -0.28 -3.91 1.98
C LEU A 19 1.12 -3.47 1.56
N TYR A 20 2.16 -3.98 2.21
CA TYR A 20 3.55 -3.66 1.87
C TYR A 20 3.89 -4.05 0.43
N ARG A 21 3.40 -5.22 -0.02
CA ARG A 21 3.59 -5.68 -1.38
C ARG A 21 2.93 -4.76 -2.39
N VAL A 22 1.65 -4.42 -2.18
CA VAL A 22 0.90 -3.54 -3.09
C VAL A 22 1.52 -2.13 -3.14
N ILE A 23 1.98 -1.60 -2.00
CA ILE A 23 2.70 -0.31 -1.95
C ILE A 23 4.02 -0.37 -2.71
N SER A 24 4.77 -1.48 -2.58
CA SER A 24 6.02 -1.68 -3.31
C SER A 24 5.77 -1.75 -4.82
N ASP A 25 4.73 -2.49 -5.21
CA ASP A 25 4.31 -2.60 -6.59
C ASP A 25 3.87 -1.24 -7.14
N ALA A 26 3.20 -0.38 -6.34
CA ALA A 26 2.80 0.98 -6.72
C ALA A 26 3.93 2.04 -6.67
N ARG A 27 5.11 1.74 -6.11
CA ARG A 27 6.25 2.69 -6.02
C ARG A 27 7.33 2.48 -7.08
N LEU A 28 7.28 1.41 -7.86
CA LEU A 28 8.34 1.04 -8.81
C LEU A 28 8.63 2.09 -9.91
N ASP A 29 7.75 3.06 -10.16
CA ASP A 29 7.96 4.19 -11.08
C ASP A 29 8.66 5.39 -10.42
N SER A 30 8.45 5.59 -9.11
CA SER A 30 8.93 6.78 -8.39
C SER A 30 10.45 6.82 -8.19
N ASP A 31 11.14 5.68 -8.33
CA ASP A 31 12.60 5.57 -8.20
C ASP A 31 13.34 5.80 -9.54
N GLY A 32 12.64 6.22 -10.61
CA GLY A 32 13.25 6.47 -11.92
C GLY A 32 13.73 5.21 -12.66
N GLY A 33 13.42 4.02 -12.13
CA GLY A 33 13.63 2.74 -12.78
C GLY A 33 12.60 2.53 -13.90
N LYS A 34 13.04 2.07 -15.08
CA LYS A 34 12.11 1.65 -16.13
C LYS A 34 11.30 0.45 -15.64
N ILE A 35 9.98 0.63 -15.47
CA ILE A 35 9.08 -0.50 -15.20
C ILE A 35 9.16 -1.46 -16.40
N PRO A 36 9.44 -2.76 -16.18
CA PRO A 36 9.36 -3.74 -17.25
C PRO A 36 7.97 -3.72 -17.86
N ARG A 37 7.84 -3.67 -19.19
CA ARG A 37 6.54 -3.62 -19.88
C ARG A 37 5.54 -4.68 -19.42
N ARG A 38 6.05 -5.85 -19.00
CA ARG A 38 5.26 -6.97 -18.46
C ARG A 38 4.57 -6.66 -17.12
N ARG A 39 5.05 -5.69 -16.35
CA ARG A 39 4.51 -5.32 -15.02
C ARG A 39 3.86 -3.94 -14.99
N GLN A 40 3.71 -3.26 -16.12
CA GLN A 40 3.07 -1.93 -16.16
C GLN A 40 1.59 -1.98 -15.77
N GLU A 41 0.89 -3.07 -16.13
CA GLU A 41 -0.51 -3.29 -15.75
C GLU A 41 -0.63 -3.46 -14.23
N GLU A 42 0.16 -4.37 -13.64
CA GLU A 42 0.26 -4.60 -12.20
C GLU A 42 0.55 -3.31 -11.41
N TYR A 43 1.44 -2.45 -11.94
CA TYR A 43 1.76 -1.14 -11.36
C TYR A 43 0.57 -0.18 -11.37
N THR A 44 -0.11 -0.08 -12.52
CA THR A 44 -1.24 0.82 -12.71
C THR A 44 -2.42 0.41 -11.83
N GLU A 45 -2.68 -0.89 -11.74
CA GLU A 45 -3.69 -1.48 -10.87
C GLU A 45 -3.37 -1.24 -9.38
N ALA A 46 -2.13 -1.46 -8.96
CA ALA A 46 -1.71 -1.22 -7.57
C ALA A 46 -1.84 0.26 -7.19
N ARG A 47 -1.50 1.18 -8.09
CA ARG A 47 -1.74 2.62 -7.91
C ARG A 47 -3.22 2.91 -7.74
N ALA A 48 -4.05 2.46 -8.68
CA ALA A 48 -5.49 2.71 -8.65
C ALA A 48 -6.09 2.21 -7.32
N TYR A 49 -5.77 0.97 -6.95
CA TYR A 49 -6.20 0.35 -5.70
C TYR A 49 -5.83 1.14 -4.44
N LEU A 50 -4.66 1.78 -4.42
CA LEU A 50 -4.17 2.56 -3.27
C LEU A 50 -4.59 4.03 -3.27
N THR A 51 -5.07 4.55 -4.41
CA THR A 51 -5.49 5.95 -4.55
C THR A 51 -7.01 6.14 -4.60
N GLU A 52 -7.75 5.09 -4.93
CA GLU A 52 -9.20 5.09 -4.96
C GLU A 52 -9.75 4.35 -3.73
N PRO A 53 -10.57 5.00 -2.90
CA PRO A 53 -11.17 4.34 -1.75
C PRO A 53 -12.13 3.24 -2.23
N SER A 54 -11.88 2.00 -1.81
CA SER A 54 -12.70 0.83 -2.11
C SER A 54 -13.05 0.06 -0.84
N GLU A 55 -14.15 -0.71 -0.88
CA GLU A 55 -14.57 -1.56 0.24
C GLU A 55 -13.48 -2.60 0.59
N ASP A 56 -12.81 -3.14 -0.44
CA ASP A 56 -11.70 -4.07 -0.26
C ASP A 56 -10.48 -3.42 0.42
N LEU A 57 -10.13 -2.19 0.04
CA LEU A 57 -9.04 -1.46 0.70
C LEU A 57 -9.36 -1.17 2.17
N ALA A 58 -10.61 -0.79 2.47
CA ALA A 58 -11.06 -0.55 3.84
C ALA A 58 -10.94 -1.83 4.69
N LEU A 59 -11.39 -2.97 4.16
CA LEU A 59 -11.28 -4.27 4.83
C LEU A 59 -9.82 -4.66 5.08
N VAL A 60 -8.95 -4.54 4.06
CA VAL A 60 -7.53 -4.87 4.20
C VAL A 60 -6.85 -3.95 5.23
N CYS A 61 -7.17 -2.66 5.23
CA CYS A 61 -6.65 -1.70 6.20
C CYS A 61 -7.10 -2.04 7.63
N GLU A 62 -8.38 -2.38 7.83
CA GLU A 62 -8.92 -2.81 9.12
C GLU A 62 -8.20 -4.07 9.65
N MET A 63 -8.04 -5.08 8.79
CA MET A 63 -7.37 -6.33 9.13
C MET A 63 -5.88 -6.13 9.43
N ALA A 64 -5.22 -5.21 8.73
CA ALA A 64 -3.83 -4.83 8.96
C ALA A 64 -3.63 -3.91 10.18
N GLY A 65 -4.71 -3.35 10.75
CA GLY A 65 -4.65 -2.33 11.80
C GLY A 65 -4.08 -0.99 11.31
N VAL A 66 -4.32 -0.66 10.05
CA VAL A 66 -3.86 0.56 9.37
C VAL A 66 -5.04 1.50 9.16
N ASP A 67 -4.84 2.79 9.38
CA ASP A 67 -5.83 3.80 9.03
C ASP A 67 -5.82 4.04 7.52
N MET A 68 -6.95 3.76 6.85
CA MET A 68 -7.08 3.90 5.41
C MET A 68 -6.92 5.36 4.94
N GLY A 69 -7.46 6.33 5.68
CA GLY A 69 -7.36 7.74 5.32
C GLY A 69 -5.91 8.22 5.31
N ALA A 70 -5.16 7.91 6.37
CA ALA A 70 -3.75 8.22 6.49
C ALA A 70 -2.88 7.47 5.47
N LEU A 71 -3.27 6.24 5.09
CA LEU A 71 -2.61 5.48 4.04
C LEU A 71 -2.78 6.16 2.68
N VAL A 72 -4.03 6.45 2.30
CA VAL A 72 -4.36 7.09 1.01
C VAL A 72 -3.72 8.47 0.92
N GLU A 73 -3.77 9.28 1.98
CA GLU A 73 -3.14 10.59 2.03
C GLU A 73 -1.63 10.49 1.77
N ARG A 74 -0.91 9.63 2.51
CA ARG A 74 0.54 9.43 2.31
C ARG A 74 0.90 8.89 0.95
N ILE A 75 0.08 8.02 0.39
CA ILE A 75 0.31 7.45 -0.93
C ILE A 75 0.09 8.52 -1.98
N ALA A 76 -0.98 9.32 -1.87
CA ALA A 76 -1.23 10.44 -2.76
C ALA A 76 -0.05 11.43 -2.74
N GLU A 77 0.47 11.78 -1.56
CA GLU A 77 1.66 12.63 -1.45
C GLU A 77 2.87 12.03 -2.19
N LYS A 78 3.17 10.75 -1.98
CA LYS A 78 4.37 10.12 -2.57
C LYS A 78 4.24 9.76 -4.06
N ILE A 79 3.02 9.54 -4.53
CA ILE A 79 2.74 9.09 -5.89
C ILE A 79 2.43 10.26 -6.83
N PHE A 80 1.79 11.33 -6.33
CA PHE A 80 1.43 12.50 -7.13
C PHE A 80 2.40 13.68 -7.02
N LEU A 81 3.29 13.74 -6.04
CA LEU A 81 4.39 14.71 -6.07
C LEU A 81 5.50 14.16 -6.99
N PRO A 82 5.73 14.74 -8.19
CA PRO A 82 6.97 14.49 -8.90
C PRO A 82 8.11 14.95 -7.99
N ASP A 83 9.17 14.15 -7.94
CA ASP A 83 10.43 14.43 -7.25
C ASP A 83 10.89 15.88 -7.52
N VAL A 84 10.50 16.82 -6.65
CA VAL A 84 11.13 18.12 -6.56
C VAL A 84 12.38 17.87 -5.73
N LYS A 85 13.46 17.48 -6.43
CA LYS A 85 14.83 17.50 -5.93
C LYS A 85 15.04 18.69 -5.00
N GLN A 86 15.33 18.41 -3.73
CA GLN A 86 16.14 19.32 -2.91
C GLN A 86 17.61 19.02 -3.14
#